data_AF-A0A951NJW1-F1
#
_entry.id   AF-A0A951NJW1-F1
#
_cell.length_a   1.000
_cell.length_b   1.000
_cell.length_c   1.000
_cell.angle_alpha   90.00
_cell.angle_beta   90.00
_cell.angle_gamma   90.00
#
_symmetry.space_group_name_H-M   'P 1'
#
loop_
_entity.id
_entity.type
_entity.pdbx_description
1 polymer ?
#
loop_
_entity_poly.entity_id
_entity_poly.type
_entity_poly.pdbx_seq_one_letter_code
_entity_poly.pdbx_strand_id
1 'polypeptide(L)'
;IGTLEADGLMKQQTARLAVDPELADRYAAAARDYVERRDSREVLEGVPAQGGMPTRVKCLHVLVAHALAVGPGVNPFGDEALALLPDWAAKGPCVDPDDPEAVPSRRRRS
;
A
#
# COMPACT_ATOMS: atom_id res chain seq x y z
N ILE A 1 -2.04 -1.64 11.13
CA ILE A 1 -2.32 -2.36 9.86
C ILE A 1 -2.70 -3.82 10.07
N GLY A 2 -1.95 -4.59 10.86
CA GLY A 2 -2.30 -6.00 11.13
C GLY A 2 -3.71 -6.21 11.70
N THR A 3 -4.21 -5.27 12.53
CA THR A 3 -5.61 -5.28 13.00
C THR A 3 -6.62 -5.21 11.85
N LEU A 4 -6.44 -4.27 10.90
CA LEU A 4 -7.32 -4.16 9.72
C LEU A 4 -7.31 -5.43 8.85
N GLU A 5 -6.15 -6.07 8.73
CA GLU A 5 -6.03 -7.35 8.01
C GLU A 5 -6.78 -8.47 8.74
N ALA A 6 -6.68 -8.53 10.06
CA ALA A 6 -7.36 -9.52 10.91
C ALA A 6 -8.89 -9.32 10.94
N ASP A 7 -9.36 -8.08 10.89
CA ASP A 7 -10.80 -7.73 10.91
C ASP A 7 -11.53 -8.07 9.60
N GLY A 8 -10.82 -8.62 8.60
CA GLY A 8 -11.43 -9.13 7.38
C GLY A 8 -11.62 -8.08 6.28
N LEU A 9 -11.02 -6.90 6.40
CA LEU A 9 -11.13 -5.82 5.42
C LEU A 9 -10.67 -6.26 4.01
N MET A 10 -9.65 -7.11 3.91
CA MET A 10 -9.20 -7.67 2.61
C MET A 10 -10.28 -8.51 1.92
N LYS A 11 -11.08 -9.25 2.70
CA LYS A 11 -12.19 -10.06 2.16
C LYS A 11 -13.29 -9.16 1.61
N GLN A 12 -13.63 -8.10 2.34
CA GLN A 12 -14.61 -7.10 1.91
C GLN A 12 -14.16 -6.39 0.63
N GLN A 13 -12.91 -5.93 0.58
CA GLN A 13 -12.34 -5.30 -0.62
C GLN A 13 -12.27 -6.26 -1.81
N THR A 14 -11.93 -7.53 -1.59
CA THR A 14 -11.96 -8.55 -2.66
C THR A 14 -13.37 -8.76 -3.20
N ALA A 15 -14.39 -8.77 -2.35
CA ALA A 15 -15.79 -8.91 -2.81
C ALA A 15 -16.22 -7.73 -3.70
N ARG A 16 -15.74 -6.51 -3.42
CA ARG A 16 -16.05 -5.31 -4.23
C ARG A 16 -15.52 -5.41 -5.66
N LEU A 17 -14.38 -6.06 -5.88
CA LEU A 17 -13.81 -6.27 -7.22
C LEU A 17 -14.77 -7.03 -8.17
N ALA A 18 -15.67 -7.86 -7.64
CA ALA A 18 -16.62 -8.62 -8.45
C ALA A 18 -17.83 -7.80 -8.93
N VAL A 19 -18.10 -6.65 -8.29
CA VAL A 19 -19.31 -5.85 -8.51
C VAL A 19 -19.04 -4.42 -8.96
N ASP A 20 -17.78 -4.00 -8.91
CA ASP A 20 -17.32 -2.66 -9.32
C ASP A 20 -16.20 -2.79 -10.36
N PRO A 21 -16.54 -2.79 -11.67
CA PRO A 21 -15.56 -2.93 -12.74
C PRO A 21 -14.54 -1.79 -12.77
N GLU A 22 -14.94 -0.56 -12.43
CA GLU A 22 -14.04 0.60 -12.42
C GLU A 22 -12.99 0.46 -11.30
N LEU A 23 -13.41 0.02 -10.11
CA LEU A 23 -12.48 -0.32 -9.04
C LEU A 23 -11.54 -1.45 -9.43
N ALA A 24 -12.05 -2.49 -10.12
CA ALA A 24 -11.24 -3.59 -10.59
C ALA A 24 -10.17 -3.14 -11.60
N ASP A 25 -10.54 -2.27 -12.54
CA ASP A 25 -9.62 -1.71 -13.54
C ASP A 25 -8.52 -0.85 -12.88
N ARG A 26 -8.91 0.00 -11.92
CA ARG A 26 -7.94 0.78 -11.14
C ARG A 26 -7.00 -0.10 -10.33
N TYR A 27 -7.51 -1.16 -9.70
CA TYR A 27 -6.67 -2.09 -8.95
C TYR A 27 -5.74 -2.90 -9.87
N ALA A 28 -6.20 -3.28 -11.07
CA ALA A 28 -5.37 -3.93 -12.08
C ALA A 28 -4.29 -2.99 -12.63
N ALA A 29 -4.57 -1.69 -12.76
CA ALA A 29 -3.56 -0.68 -13.10
C ALA A 29 -2.51 -0.55 -11.99
N ALA A 30 -2.92 -0.51 -10.71
CA ALA A 30 -2.00 -0.49 -9.57
C ALA A 30 -1.07 -1.72 -9.54
N ALA A 31 -1.61 -2.90 -9.88
CA ALA A 31 -0.82 -4.13 -9.94
C ALA A 31 0.25 -4.09 -11.05
N ARG A 32 -0.09 -3.51 -12.22
CA ARG A 32 0.86 -3.32 -13.33
C ARG A 32 1.97 -2.33 -12.96
N ASP A 33 1.61 -1.18 -12.36
CA ASP A 33 2.58 -0.18 -11.90
C ASP A 33 3.57 -0.80 -10.89
N TYR A 34 3.07 -1.58 -9.93
CA TYR A 34 3.93 -2.31 -8.98
C TYR A 34 4.94 -3.23 -9.68
N VAL A 35 4.48 -4.03 -10.66
CA VAL A 35 5.34 -4.97 -11.39
C VAL A 35 6.37 -4.23 -12.23
N GLU A 36 5.95 -3.20 -12.96
CA GLU A 36 6.84 -2.38 -13.80
C GLU A 36 7.96 -1.74 -12.96
N ARG A 37 7.63 -1.14 -11.81
CA ARG A 37 8.63 -0.54 -10.91
C ARG A 37 9.55 -1.57 -10.29
N ARG A 38 9.02 -2.73 -9.88
CA ARG A 38 9.84 -3.83 -9.35
C ARG A 38 10.85 -4.29 -10.40
N ASP A 39 10.37 -4.55 -11.60
CA ASP A 39 11.14 -5.13 -12.71
C ASP A 39 12.12 -4.12 -13.33
N SER A 40 11.90 -2.81 -13.15
CA SER A 40 12.87 -1.76 -13.51
C SER A 40 14.21 -1.86 -12.76
N ARG A 41 14.25 -2.59 -11.64
CA ARG A 41 15.48 -2.84 -10.88
C ARG A 41 16.14 -4.13 -11.32
N GLU A 42 15.39 -5.23 -11.24
CA GLU A 42 15.79 -6.55 -11.69
C GLU A 42 14.53 -7.40 -11.87
N VAL A 43 14.42 -8.11 -12.99
CA VAL A 43 13.27 -8.96 -13.28
C VAL A 43 13.38 -10.24 -12.44
N LEU A 44 12.36 -10.50 -11.63
CA LEU A 44 12.25 -11.76 -10.89
C LEU A 44 11.58 -12.84 -11.77
N GLU A 45 12.39 -13.69 -12.39
CA GLU A 45 11.90 -14.81 -13.19
C GLU A 45 11.07 -15.80 -12.36
N GLY A 46 9.92 -16.23 -12.89
CA GLY A 46 9.06 -17.23 -12.24
C GLY A 46 8.30 -16.75 -11.00
N VAL A 47 8.43 -15.47 -10.60
CA VAL A 47 7.69 -14.89 -9.48
C VAL A 47 6.60 -13.94 -10.01
N PRO A 48 5.38 -14.44 -10.29
CA PRO A 48 4.25 -13.54 -10.58
C PRO A 48 4.05 -12.58 -9.42
N ALA A 49 3.24 -11.53 -9.59
CA ALA A 49 2.82 -10.65 -8.51
C ALA A 49 2.18 -11.50 -7.38
N GLN A 50 2.98 -12.00 -6.45
CA GLN A 50 2.55 -12.99 -5.46
C GLN A 50 1.50 -12.34 -4.55
N GLY A 51 0.37 -13.01 -4.33
CA GLY A 51 -0.62 -12.57 -3.34
C GLY A 51 -1.98 -12.13 -3.88
N GLY A 52 -2.37 -12.57 -5.08
CA GLY A 52 -3.78 -12.53 -5.51
C GLY A 52 -4.16 -11.41 -6.47
N MET A 53 -3.29 -10.43 -6.75
CA MET A 53 -3.64 -9.38 -7.72
C MET A 53 -3.76 -9.92 -9.15
N PRO A 54 -4.65 -9.37 -10.00
CA PRO A 54 -5.59 -8.29 -9.68
C PRO A 54 -6.94 -8.78 -9.12
N THR A 55 -7.18 -10.08 -8.97
CA THR A 55 -8.52 -10.63 -8.68
C THR A 55 -8.82 -10.84 -7.20
N ARG A 56 -7.79 -10.82 -6.35
CA ARG A 56 -7.84 -10.95 -4.90
C ARG A 56 -6.92 -9.91 -4.27
N VAL A 57 -7.42 -9.28 -3.22
CA VAL A 57 -6.68 -8.22 -2.52
C VAL A 57 -5.52 -8.84 -1.74
N LYS A 58 -4.31 -8.35 -2.01
CA LYS A 58 -3.09 -8.69 -1.27
C LYS A 58 -3.13 -8.14 0.16
N CYS A 59 -2.25 -8.61 1.03
CA CYS A 59 -2.05 -8.03 2.36
C CYS A 59 -1.93 -6.50 2.30
N LEU A 60 -2.68 -5.83 3.17
CA LEU A 60 -2.81 -4.37 3.19
C LEU A 60 -1.47 -3.69 3.42
N HIS A 61 -0.56 -4.30 4.18
CA HIS A 61 0.77 -3.72 4.38
C HIS A 61 1.55 -3.51 3.08
N VAL A 62 1.40 -4.38 2.08
CA VAL A 62 2.05 -4.18 0.78
C VAL A 62 1.32 -3.11 -0.03
N LEU A 63 -0.02 -3.05 0.05
CA LEU A 63 -0.78 -2.04 -0.70
C LEU A 63 -0.56 -0.63 -0.15
N VAL A 64 -0.47 -0.49 1.17
CA VAL A 64 -0.07 0.75 1.85
C VAL A 64 1.35 1.14 1.48
N ALA A 65 2.30 0.19 1.49
CA ALA A 65 3.67 0.47 1.07
C ALA A 65 3.73 0.95 -0.39
N HIS A 66 2.94 0.34 -1.28
CA HIS A 66 2.83 0.79 -2.67
C HIS A 66 2.27 2.22 -2.76
N ALA A 67 1.12 2.49 -2.13
CA ALA A 67 0.49 3.82 -2.13
C ALA A 67 1.43 4.92 -1.62
N LEU A 68 2.18 4.66 -0.53
CA LEU A 68 3.19 5.58 -0.02
C LEU A 68 4.34 5.84 -1.01
N ALA A 69 4.70 4.86 -1.84
CA ALA A 69 5.81 4.98 -2.78
C ALA A 69 5.43 5.72 -4.07
N VAL A 70 4.18 5.60 -4.51
CA VAL A 70 3.73 6.09 -5.83
C VAL A 70 2.78 7.29 -5.74
N GLY A 71 2.26 7.56 -4.55
CA GLY A 71 1.36 8.69 -4.27
C GLY A 71 -0.13 8.32 -4.29
N PRO A 72 -0.99 9.24 -3.79
CA PRO A 72 -2.43 9.02 -3.68
C PRO A 72 -3.11 8.81 -5.04
N GLY A 73 -4.14 7.97 -5.06
CA GLY A 73 -4.99 7.73 -6.23
C GLY A 73 -4.50 6.60 -7.14
N VAL A 74 -3.27 6.10 -6.95
CA VAL A 74 -2.72 5.03 -7.77
C VAL A 74 -3.17 3.65 -7.29
N ASN A 75 -3.21 3.42 -5.98
CA ASN A 75 -3.62 2.15 -5.39
C ASN A 75 -4.85 2.33 -4.51
N PRO A 76 -6.07 2.09 -5.02
CA PRO A 76 -7.30 2.45 -4.31
C PRO A 76 -7.40 1.78 -2.93
N PHE A 77 -7.02 0.52 -2.80
CA PHE A 77 -7.04 -0.20 -1.52
C PHE A 77 -5.88 0.16 -0.59
N GLY A 78 -4.74 0.58 -1.16
CA GLY A 78 -3.65 1.14 -0.38
C GLY A 78 -4.05 2.48 0.26
N ASP A 79 -4.73 3.33 -0.51
CA ASP A 79 -5.24 4.63 -0.05
C ASP A 79 -6.35 4.48 0.99
N GLU A 80 -7.31 3.57 0.75
CA GLU A 80 -8.36 3.24 1.74
C GLU A 80 -7.76 2.74 3.05
N ALA A 81 -6.79 1.82 2.97
CA ALA A 81 -6.11 1.32 4.17
C ALA A 81 -5.33 2.43 4.89
N LEU A 82 -4.65 3.31 4.16
CA LEU A 82 -3.96 4.48 4.74
C LEU A 82 -4.92 5.40 5.48
N ALA A 83 -6.09 5.70 4.90
CA ALA A 83 -7.10 6.56 5.51
C ALA A 83 -7.71 5.98 6.80
N LEU A 84 -7.72 4.65 6.93
CA LEU A 84 -8.23 3.95 8.12
C LEU A 84 -7.17 3.77 9.21
N LEU A 85 -5.89 3.94 8.89
CA LEU A 85 -4.84 3.85 9.90
C LEU A 85 -4.87 5.08 10.81
N PRO A 86 -4.65 4.91 12.12
CA PRO A 86 -4.38 6.06 12.98
C PRO A 86 -3.12 6.77 12.49
N ASP A 87 -2.96 8.05 12.83
CA ASP A 87 -1.73 8.79 12.54
C ASP A 87 -0.54 8.17 13.28
N TRP A 88 0.06 7.18 12.63
CA TRP A 88 1.13 6.34 13.14
C TRP A 88 2.50 6.97 12.88
N ALA A 89 2.58 7.89 11.92
CA ALA A 89 3.78 8.64 11.60
C ALA A 89 4.10 9.69 12.68
N ALA A 90 3.07 10.26 13.34
CA ALA A 90 3.25 11.25 14.39
C ALA A 90 3.82 10.73 15.73
N LYS A 91 3.95 9.40 15.94
CA LYS A 91 4.20 8.80 17.27
C LYS A 91 5.66 8.39 17.56
N GLY A 92 6.65 9.00 16.93
CA GLY A 92 8.06 8.68 17.17
C GLY A 92 8.79 9.76 17.99
N PRO A 93 9.78 9.40 18.83
CA PRO A 93 10.65 10.39 19.50
C PRO A 93 11.53 11.20 18.52
N CYS A 94 11.44 10.88 17.22
CA CYS A 94 12.11 11.57 16.13
C CYS A 94 11.16 12.49 15.34
N VAL A 95 9.91 12.65 15.79
CA VAL A 95 8.93 13.55 15.20
C VAL A 95 8.55 14.54 16.29
N ASP A 96 8.93 15.80 16.09
CA ASP A 96 8.41 16.90 16.89
C ASP A 96 7.14 17.40 16.19
N PRO A 97 5.94 17.19 16.75
CA PRO A 97 4.69 17.59 16.10
C PRO A 97 4.50 19.11 16.05
N ASP A 98 5.31 19.88 16.78
CA ASP A 98 5.28 21.33 16.83
C ASP A 98 6.40 21.98 15.99
N ASP A 99 7.25 21.18 15.31
CA ASP A 99 8.31 21.67 14.43
C ASP A 99 7.79 21.94 13.00
N PRO A 100 7.69 23.21 12.57
CA PRO A 100 7.20 23.56 11.24
C PRO A 100 8.16 23.19 10.10
N GLU A 101 9.39 22.77 10.40
CA GLU A 101 10.45 22.47 9.42
C GLU A 101 10.89 21.00 9.40
N ALA A 102 10.17 20.09 10.06
CA ALA A 102 10.58 18.70 10.22
C ALA A 102 10.78 17.97 8.86
N VAL A 103 12.03 17.82 8.44
CA VAL A 103 12.44 16.95 7.33
C VAL A 103 12.97 15.63 7.88
N PRO A 104 12.48 14.45 7.42
CA PRO A 104 12.85 13.16 8.00
C PRO A 104 14.35 12.85 7.77
N SER A 105 15.15 12.91 8.83
CA SER A 105 16.57 12.54 8.79
C SER A 105 16.78 11.05 9.11
N ARG A 106 17.51 10.33 8.25
CA ARG A 106 17.86 8.91 8.46
C ARG A 106 18.99 8.81 9.49
N ARG A 107 18.71 8.28 10.69
CA ARG A 107 19.78 7.94 11.65
C ARG A 107 20.67 6.82 11.09
N ARG A 108 21.98 7.04 11.06
CA ARG A 108 22.99 5.97 10.98
C ARG A 108 23.08 5.30 12.35
N ARG A 109 22.91 3.97 12.41
CA ARG A 109 23.14 3.20 13.63
C ARG A 109 24.65 3.08 13.88
N SER A 110 25.06 3.34 15.12
CA SER A 110 26.34 2.91 15.69
C SER A 110 26.26 1.45 16.14
#